data_AF-A0A0D0EY34-F1
#
_entry.id   AF-A0A0D0EY34-F1
#
_cell.length_a   1.000
_cell.length_b   1.000
_cell.length_c   1.000
_cell.angle_alpha   90.00
_cell.angle_beta   90.00
_cell.angle_gamma   90.00
#
_symmetry.space_group_name_H-M   'P 1'
#
loop_
_entity.id
_entity.type
_entity.pdbx_description
1 polymer ?
#
loop_
_entity_poly.entity_id
_entity_poly.type
_entity_poly.pdbx_seq_one_letter_code
_entity_poly.pdbx_strand_id
1 'polypeptide(L)'
;MRNPFLVLLFSFLVISCQDKIGYGDLHPDLMKPKWDNVKTDKLKFKIGDVISIYPDKYCYLGVILDFDKDESGIWYGISLSNYRWISPNKKKISDLDFFGRRISSGFTGDFIDCFDLVYINEKTIDKRVHLVKNVKVDIDKISIGSIYPITDLRQIETEYVNGVKERRAPNKVVERYFKIENILLK
;
A
#
# COMPACT_ATOMS: atom_id res chain seq x y z
N MET A 1 12.44 -6.48 -58.52
CA MET A 1 11.07 -6.85 -58.10
C MET A 1 10.94 -6.55 -56.62
N ARG A 2 10.18 -5.52 -56.24
CA ARG A 2 9.93 -5.16 -54.82
C ARG A 2 9.03 -6.23 -54.22
N ASN A 3 9.48 -6.89 -53.15
CA ASN A 3 8.75 -8.00 -52.53
C ASN A 3 7.53 -7.44 -51.74
N PRO A 4 6.29 -7.57 -52.24
CA PRO A 4 5.11 -6.95 -51.65
C PRO A 4 4.82 -7.51 -50.24
N PHE A 5 5.31 -8.71 -49.95
CA PHE A 5 5.20 -9.34 -48.63
C PHE A 5 5.92 -8.55 -47.53
N LEU A 6 7.04 -7.91 -47.85
CA LEU A 6 7.86 -7.20 -46.86
C LEU A 6 7.23 -5.86 -46.44
N VAL A 7 6.53 -5.22 -47.39
CA VAL A 7 5.75 -4.00 -47.13
C VAL A 7 4.51 -4.33 -46.30
N LEU A 8 3.83 -5.44 -46.60
CA LEU A 8 2.66 -5.90 -45.86
C LEU A 8 3.01 -6.23 -44.40
N LEU A 9 4.13 -6.92 -44.17
CA LEU A 9 4.65 -7.22 -42.83
C LEU A 9 4.98 -5.96 -42.03
N PHE A 10 5.57 -4.95 -42.69
CA PHE A 10 5.89 -3.67 -42.07
C PHE A 10 4.62 -2.87 -41.73
N SER A 11 3.60 -2.87 -42.58
CA SER A 11 2.32 -2.22 -42.28
C SER A 11 1.57 -2.89 -41.12
N PHE A 12 1.62 -4.22 -40.99
CA PHE A 12 1.06 -4.91 -39.82
C PHE A 12 1.80 -4.58 -38.52
N LEU A 13 3.13 -4.42 -38.57
CA LEU A 13 3.95 -4.01 -37.42
C LEU A 13 3.73 -2.56 -36.99
N VAL A 14 3.43 -1.66 -37.92
CA VAL A 14 3.15 -0.24 -37.59
C VAL A 14 1.72 -0.07 -37.06
N ILE A 15 0.76 -0.85 -37.54
CA ILE A 15 -0.64 -0.81 -37.04
C ILE A 15 -0.77 -1.43 -35.65
N SER A 16 0.07 -2.39 -35.24
CA SER A 16 0.06 -2.89 -33.86
C SER A 16 0.59 -1.88 -32.83
N CYS A 17 1.13 -0.75 -33.28
CA CYS A 17 1.59 0.36 -32.43
C CYS A 17 0.57 1.51 -32.33
N GLN A 18 -0.55 1.46 -33.06
CA GLN A 18 -1.63 2.42 -32.97
C GLN A 18 -2.83 1.80 -32.29
N ASP A 19 -2.82 1.87 -30.96
CA ASP A 19 -3.95 2.27 -30.12
C ASP A 19 -3.56 2.05 -28.65
N LYS A 20 -2.73 2.95 -28.10
CA LYS A 20 -2.69 3.13 -26.65
C LYS A 20 -3.90 3.97 -26.23
N ILE A 21 -5.08 3.34 -26.36
CA ILE A 21 -6.30 3.76 -25.68
C ILE A 21 -5.92 3.94 -24.21
N GLY A 22 -6.23 5.11 -23.65
CA GLY A 22 -5.94 5.44 -22.27
C GLY A 22 -6.61 4.44 -21.33
N TYR A 23 -5.83 3.50 -20.81
CA TYR A 23 -6.24 2.65 -19.71
C TYR A 23 -6.03 3.44 -18.42
N GLY A 24 -7.08 4.13 -18.00
CA GLY A 24 -7.21 4.57 -16.62
C GLY A 24 -7.20 3.34 -15.70
N ASP A 25 -6.42 3.44 -14.63
CA ASP A 25 -6.57 2.66 -13.40
C ASP A 25 -6.66 1.13 -13.54
N LEU A 26 -5.73 0.52 -14.28
CA LEU A 26 -5.50 -0.93 -14.27
C LEU A 26 -4.81 -1.36 -12.96
N HIS A 27 -5.53 -1.29 -11.85
CA HIS A 27 -5.21 -2.03 -10.63
C HIS A 27 -5.73 -3.47 -10.79
N PRO A 28 -4.88 -4.48 -10.99
CA PRO A 28 -5.31 -5.87 -11.15
C PRO A 28 -6.06 -6.30 -9.89
N ASP A 29 -7.22 -6.92 -10.07
CA ASP A 29 -8.12 -7.31 -8.97
C ASP A 29 -7.45 -8.20 -7.91
N LEU A 30 -6.35 -8.88 -8.25
CA LEU A 30 -5.54 -9.68 -7.33
C LEU A 30 -4.80 -8.86 -6.26
N MET A 31 -4.51 -7.59 -6.54
CA MET A 31 -3.80 -6.68 -5.62
C MET A 31 -4.75 -5.78 -4.83
N LYS A 32 -6.04 -5.81 -5.16
CA LYS A 32 -7.04 -5.02 -4.44
C LYS A 32 -7.42 -5.70 -3.13
N PRO A 33 -7.63 -4.91 -2.07
CA PRO A 33 -8.31 -5.36 -0.86
C PRO A 33 -9.62 -6.10 -1.18
N LYS A 34 -9.89 -7.25 -0.53
CA LYS A 34 -11.15 -7.99 -0.69
C LYS A 34 -11.99 -7.90 0.57
N TRP A 35 -13.08 -7.13 0.52
CA TRP A 35 -13.88 -6.82 1.70
C TRP A 35 -15.23 -7.55 1.80
N ASP A 36 -15.52 -8.43 0.84
CA ASP A 36 -16.83 -9.05 0.65
C ASP A 36 -17.38 -9.79 1.88
N ASN A 37 -16.55 -10.07 2.89
CA ASN A 37 -16.91 -10.81 4.10
C ASN A 37 -16.70 -10.05 5.43
N VAL A 38 -16.33 -8.76 5.39
CA VAL A 38 -16.05 -7.97 6.60
C VAL A 38 -17.21 -7.02 6.90
N LYS A 39 -17.89 -7.23 8.05
CA LYS A 39 -18.90 -6.28 8.56
C LYS A 39 -18.19 -5.05 9.12
N THR A 40 -17.99 -4.03 8.29
CA THR A 40 -17.21 -2.82 8.59
C THR A 40 -17.82 -1.96 9.70
N ASP A 41 -19.13 -2.03 9.93
CA ASP A 41 -19.86 -1.21 10.90
C ASP A 41 -19.46 -1.44 12.37
N LYS A 42 -18.85 -2.60 12.67
CA LYS A 42 -18.45 -2.99 14.03
C LYS A 42 -16.94 -2.90 14.28
N LEU A 43 -16.18 -2.41 13.31
CA LEU A 43 -14.73 -2.32 13.41
C LEU A 43 -14.31 -1.20 14.35
N LYS A 44 -13.26 -1.45 15.15
CA LYS A 44 -12.66 -0.45 16.05
C LYS A 44 -12.01 0.69 15.26
N PHE A 45 -11.41 0.36 14.12
CA PHE A 45 -10.83 1.31 13.18
C PHE A 45 -11.45 1.16 11.80
N LYS A 46 -11.40 2.24 11.02
CA LYS A 46 -11.95 2.36 9.67
C LYS A 46 -10.82 2.56 8.66
N ILE A 47 -11.09 2.27 7.38
CA ILE A 47 -10.17 2.63 6.30
C ILE A 47 -9.87 4.13 6.37
N GLY A 48 -8.60 4.48 6.21
CA GLY A 48 -8.10 5.85 6.31
C GLY A 48 -7.90 6.35 7.73
N ASP A 49 -8.19 5.53 8.77
CA ASP A 49 -7.77 5.87 10.12
C ASP A 49 -6.24 5.90 10.18
N VAL A 50 -5.71 7.06 10.54
CA VAL A 50 -4.30 7.21 10.88
C VAL A 50 -4.16 6.91 12.36
N ILE A 51 -3.34 5.93 12.66
CA ILE A 51 -3.09 5.46 14.01
C ILE A 51 -1.65 5.73 14.44
N SER A 52 -1.48 5.91 15.74
CA SER A 52 -0.19 5.91 16.41
C SER A 52 -0.03 4.63 17.21
N ILE A 53 1.16 4.03 17.17
CA ILE A 53 1.49 2.76 17.80
C ILE A 53 2.72 2.96 18.68
N TYR A 54 2.59 2.62 19.97
CA TYR A 54 3.65 2.72 20.98
C TYR A 54 4.02 1.32 21.48
N PRO A 55 4.75 0.51 20.69
CA PRO A 55 5.11 -0.85 21.12
C PRO A 55 5.98 -0.85 22.38
N ASP A 56 6.80 0.18 22.55
CA ASP A 56 7.63 0.47 23.72
C ASP A 56 7.98 1.98 23.77
N LYS A 57 9.27 2.35 23.71
CA LYS A 57 9.74 3.75 23.82
C LYS A 57 9.43 4.63 22.59
N TYR A 58 9.30 4.03 21.42
CA TYR A 58 9.10 4.76 20.17
C TYR A 58 7.63 4.77 19.76
N CYS A 59 7.22 5.88 19.15
CA CYS A 59 5.95 6.10 18.48
C CYS A 59 6.13 5.93 16.97
N TYR A 60 5.28 5.11 16.38
CA TYR A 60 5.17 4.87 14.95
C TYR A 60 3.81 5.37 14.46
N LEU A 61 3.76 5.89 13.23
CA LEU A 61 2.50 6.27 12.58
C LEU A 61 2.23 5.37 11.39
N GLY A 62 0.97 4.98 11.22
CA GLY A 62 0.50 4.23 10.06
C GLY A 62 -0.94 4.56 9.71
N VAL A 63 -1.39 4.10 8.55
CA VAL A 63 -2.77 4.28 8.08
C VAL A 63 -3.40 2.91 7.83
N ILE A 64 -4.65 2.73 8.28
CA ILE A 64 -5.45 1.54 7.97
C ILE A 64 -5.86 1.59 6.50
N LEU A 65 -5.44 0.60 5.71
CA LEU A 65 -5.77 0.51 4.28
C LEU A 65 -6.46 -0.80 3.89
N ASP A 66 -6.47 -1.78 4.80
CA ASP A 66 -7.18 -3.03 4.55
C ASP A 66 -7.71 -3.65 5.85
N PHE A 67 -8.67 -4.58 5.69
CA PHE A 67 -9.11 -5.50 6.71
C PHE A 67 -9.17 -6.90 6.15
N ASP A 68 -8.74 -7.86 6.95
CA ASP A 68 -8.97 -9.27 6.69
C ASP A 68 -9.68 -9.91 7.89
N LYS A 69 -10.30 -11.06 7.68
CA LYS A 69 -10.97 -11.82 8.72
C LYS A 69 -10.75 -13.31 8.54
N ASP A 70 -10.24 -13.93 9.60
CA ASP A 70 -10.04 -15.37 9.69
C ASP A 70 -10.65 -15.94 10.99
N GLU A 71 -10.31 -17.19 11.32
CA GLU A 71 -10.73 -17.87 12.56
C GLU A 71 -10.20 -17.18 13.83
N SER A 72 -9.09 -16.44 13.71
CA SER A 72 -8.46 -15.71 14.82
C SER A 72 -9.11 -14.35 15.07
N GLY A 73 -9.92 -13.85 14.15
CA GLY A 73 -10.68 -12.61 14.29
C GLY A 73 -10.42 -11.64 13.15
N ILE A 74 -10.60 -10.36 13.42
CA ILE A 74 -10.32 -9.28 12.46
C ILE A 74 -8.83 -8.92 12.48
N TRP A 75 -8.26 -8.70 11.31
CA TRP A 75 -6.92 -8.18 11.12
C TRP A 75 -6.95 -6.82 10.43
N TYR A 76 -6.18 -5.88 10.96
CA TYR A 76 -6.07 -4.52 10.44
C TYR A 76 -4.78 -4.38 9.63
N GLY A 77 -4.90 -4.18 8.32
CA GLY A 77 -3.79 -3.93 7.41
C GLY A 77 -3.33 -2.47 7.49
N ILE A 78 -2.15 -2.25 8.04
CA ILE A 78 -1.59 -0.92 8.34
C ILE A 78 -0.39 -0.67 7.46
N SER A 79 -0.43 0.38 6.65
CA SER A 79 0.79 0.89 6.02
C SER A 79 1.52 1.80 6.99
N LEU A 80 2.72 1.42 7.40
CA LEU A 80 3.56 2.24 8.27
C LEU A 80 4.18 3.39 7.47
N SER A 81 4.31 4.55 8.10
CA SER A 81 5.06 5.68 7.57
C SER A 81 6.52 5.64 8.00
N ASN A 82 7.36 6.47 7.39
CA ASN A 82 8.75 6.73 7.80
C ASN A 82 8.87 7.53 9.11
N TYR A 83 7.82 7.55 9.93
CA TYR A 83 7.78 8.27 11.18
C TYR A 83 8.14 7.35 12.35
N ARG A 84 9.24 7.68 13.04
CA ARG A 84 9.64 7.05 14.31
C ARG A 84 10.20 8.10 15.26
N TRP A 85 9.56 8.29 16.41
CA TRP A 85 9.95 9.31 17.40
C TRP A 85 9.77 8.83 18.84
N ILE A 86 10.57 9.36 19.77
CA ILE A 86 10.40 9.08 21.21
C ILE A 86 9.20 9.85 21.77
N SER A 87 8.94 11.05 21.26
CA SER A 87 7.78 11.87 21.60
C SER A 87 7.13 12.39 20.31
N PRO A 88 5.80 12.33 20.15
CA PRO A 88 5.12 12.84 18.97
C PRO A 88 5.46 14.31 18.70
N ASN A 89 5.93 14.60 17.50
CA ASN A 89 6.10 15.97 17.02
C ASN A 89 4.88 16.37 16.16
N LYS A 90 4.77 17.66 15.83
CA LYS A 90 3.64 18.21 15.08
C LYS A 90 3.75 18.02 13.56
N LYS A 91 4.47 16.98 13.08
CA LYS A 91 4.61 16.75 11.62
C LYS A 91 3.23 16.46 11.02
N LYS A 92 2.91 17.12 9.90
CA LYS A 92 1.63 16.91 9.23
C LYS A 92 1.63 15.56 8.54
N ILE A 93 0.47 14.93 8.47
CA ILE A 93 0.30 13.62 7.83
C ILE A 93 0.60 13.66 6.33
N SER A 94 0.33 14.80 5.67
CA SER A 94 0.73 15.09 4.28
C SER A 94 2.24 14.96 4.06
N ASP A 95 3.03 15.24 5.11
CA ASP A 95 4.49 15.26 5.04
C ASP A 95 5.08 13.86 5.31
N LEU A 96 4.23 12.88 5.63
CA LEU A 96 4.63 11.50 5.88
C LEU A 96 4.71 10.73 4.58
N ASP A 97 5.61 9.76 4.60
CA ASP A 97 5.90 8.88 3.50
C ASP A 97 5.58 7.46 3.96
N PHE A 98 4.63 6.81 3.30
CA PHE A 98 4.14 5.49 3.64
C PHE A 98 4.87 4.40 2.87
N PHE A 99 5.11 3.27 3.52
CA PHE A 99 5.82 2.14 2.92
C PHE A 99 5.00 1.55 1.78
N GLY A 100 5.59 1.47 0.60
CA GLY A 100 5.08 0.68 -0.51
C GLY A 100 6.14 0.27 -1.52
N ARG A 101 5.69 -0.27 -2.64
CA ARG A 101 6.51 -0.72 -3.76
C ARG A 101 5.75 -0.53 -5.06
N ARG A 102 6.49 -0.33 -6.15
CA ARG A 102 5.96 -0.45 -7.50
C ARG A 102 5.98 -1.92 -7.89
N ILE A 103 4.92 -2.44 -8.48
CA ILE A 103 4.95 -3.80 -9.04
C ILE A 103 4.60 -3.71 -10.51
N SER A 104 5.35 -4.42 -11.35
CA SER A 104 5.06 -4.46 -12.78
C SER A 104 3.71 -5.11 -13.04
N SER A 105 2.85 -4.44 -13.80
CA SER A 105 1.58 -4.96 -14.28
C SER A 105 1.77 -5.60 -15.64
N GLY A 106 1.83 -6.94 -15.67
CA GLY A 106 1.95 -7.70 -16.93
C GLY A 106 3.27 -7.48 -17.69
N PHE A 107 3.23 -7.75 -19.00
CA PHE A 107 4.40 -7.72 -19.90
C PHE A 107 4.56 -6.40 -20.67
N THR A 108 3.68 -5.41 -20.45
CA THR A 108 3.66 -4.13 -21.17
C THR A 108 4.65 -3.09 -20.63
N GLY A 109 5.28 -3.38 -19.48
CA GLY A 109 6.17 -2.46 -18.78
C GLY A 109 5.45 -1.44 -17.90
N ASP A 110 4.14 -1.60 -17.69
CA ASP A 110 3.37 -0.76 -16.78
C ASP A 110 3.67 -1.12 -15.31
N PHE A 111 3.49 -0.16 -14.41
CA PHE A 111 3.72 -0.34 -12.97
C PHE A 111 2.53 0.17 -12.16
N ILE A 112 2.22 -0.55 -11.09
CA ILE A 112 1.21 -0.18 -10.09
C ILE A 112 1.92 0.22 -8.81
N ASP A 113 1.47 1.32 -8.20
CA ASP A 113 1.91 1.73 -6.86
C ASP A 113 1.11 0.94 -5.81
N CYS A 114 1.80 0.17 -4.97
CA CYS A 114 1.18 -0.71 -3.97
C CYS A 114 1.72 -0.42 -2.55
N PHE A 115 0.86 -0.38 -1.55
CA PHE A 115 1.24 -0.21 -0.15
C PHE A 115 1.68 -1.53 0.48
N ASP A 116 2.72 -1.46 1.29
CA ASP A 116 3.17 -2.56 2.13
C ASP A 116 2.40 -2.50 3.44
N LEU A 117 1.78 -3.60 3.84
CA LEU A 117 0.89 -3.65 4.99
C LEU A 117 1.42 -4.59 6.07
N VAL A 118 1.41 -4.10 7.30
CA VAL A 118 1.55 -4.91 8.50
C VAL A 118 0.15 -5.22 9.02
N TYR A 119 -0.17 -6.50 9.21
CA TYR A 119 -1.48 -6.92 9.72
C TYR A 119 -1.41 -7.17 11.22
N ILE A 120 -2.22 -6.46 11.98
CA ILE A 120 -2.35 -6.63 13.43
C ILE A 120 -3.73 -7.20 13.73
N ASN A 121 -3.78 -8.32 14.46
CA ASN A 121 -5.04 -8.88 14.91
C ASN A 121 -5.71 -7.95 15.94
N GLU A 122 -7.04 -7.84 15.89
CA GLU A 122 -7.83 -6.98 16.78
C GLU A 122 -7.56 -7.24 18.27
N LYS A 123 -7.26 -8.50 18.64
CA LYS A 123 -6.96 -8.91 20.01
C LYS A 123 -5.64 -8.33 20.53
N THR A 124 -4.72 -7.98 19.64
CA THR A 124 -3.42 -7.37 19.97
C THR A 124 -3.54 -5.84 20.14
N ILE A 125 -4.67 -5.24 19.77
CA ILE A 125 -4.89 -3.80 19.82
C ILE A 125 -5.34 -3.36 21.23
N ASP A 126 -4.38 -2.88 22.01
CA ASP A 126 -4.61 -2.35 23.35
C ASP A 126 -4.48 -0.82 23.43
N LYS A 127 -4.29 -0.29 24.65
CA LYS A 127 -4.10 1.13 24.94
C LYS A 127 -2.86 1.76 24.30
N ARG A 128 -1.99 1.00 23.63
CA ARG A 128 -0.79 1.49 22.92
C ARG A 128 -1.08 1.88 21.47
N VAL A 129 -2.30 1.61 20.99
CA VAL A 129 -2.73 1.97 19.63
C VAL A 129 -3.82 3.04 19.73
N HIS A 130 -3.53 4.23 19.21
CA HIS A 130 -4.46 5.36 19.28
C HIS A 130 -4.81 5.89 17.90
N LEU A 131 -6.10 6.17 17.70
CA LEU A 131 -6.56 6.96 16.56
C LEU A 131 -6.02 8.39 16.67
N VAL A 132 -5.36 8.86 15.63
CA VAL A 132 -4.90 10.25 15.49
C VAL A 132 -5.95 11.07 14.76
N LYS A 133 -6.38 10.59 13.58
CA LYS A 133 -7.48 11.16 12.79
C LYS A 133 -7.92 10.17 11.72
N ASN A 134 -9.09 10.39 11.13
CA ASN A 134 -9.48 9.72 9.89
C ASN A 134 -9.18 10.63 8.68
N VAL A 135 -8.66 10.04 7.60
CA VAL A 135 -8.61 10.68 6.28
C VAL A 135 -9.51 9.93 5.31
N LYS A 136 -10.18 10.67 4.42
CA LYS A 136 -11.05 10.08 3.41
C LYS A 136 -10.21 9.50 2.28
N VAL A 137 -10.08 8.18 2.28
CA VAL A 137 -9.33 7.41 1.27
C VAL A 137 -10.28 6.93 0.17
N ASP A 138 -9.82 7.04 -1.06
CA ASP A 138 -10.39 6.41 -2.23
C ASP A 138 -9.92 4.96 -2.29
N ILE A 139 -10.85 4.05 -2.00
CA ILE A 139 -10.59 2.62 -1.82
C ILE A 139 -10.13 1.96 -3.12
N ASP A 140 -10.57 2.48 -4.26
CA ASP A 140 -10.27 1.93 -5.59
C ASP A 140 -8.81 2.20 -6.00
N LYS A 141 -8.15 3.15 -5.31
CA LYS A 141 -6.73 3.48 -5.49
C LYS A 141 -5.80 2.68 -4.57
N ILE A 142 -6.34 1.85 -3.69
CA ILE A 142 -5.53 1.02 -2.80
C ILE A 142 -5.10 -0.24 -3.55
N SER A 143 -3.80 -0.52 -3.54
CA SER A 143 -3.24 -1.81 -3.95
C SER A 143 -2.25 -2.29 -2.91
N ILE A 144 -2.20 -3.59 -2.66
CA ILE A 144 -1.39 -4.21 -1.63
C ILE A 144 -0.15 -4.84 -2.29
N GLY A 145 1.03 -4.44 -1.82
CA GLY A 145 2.31 -4.86 -2.39
C GLY A 145 2.98 -5.98 -1.61
N SER A 146 2.83 -5.94 -0.28
CA SER A 146 3.27 -6.99 0.62
C SER A 146 2.42 -7.01 1.88
N ILE A 147 2.43 -8.17 2.52
CA ILE A 147 1.60 -8.49 3.68
C ILE A 147 2.53 -9.09 4.74
N TYR A 148 2.55 -8.47 5.92
CA TYR A 148 3.35 -8.92 7.07
C TYR A 148 2.45 -9.09 8.29
N PRO A 149 1.97 -10.29 8.59
CA PRO A 149 1.19 -10.53 9.79
C PRO A 149 2.08 -10.46 11.04
N ILE A 150 1.66 -9.72 12.05
CA ILE A 150 2.34 -9.67 13.35
C ILE A 150 1.40 -10.04 14.49
N THR A 151 1.95 -10.76 15.46
CA THR A 151 1.21 -11.25 16.63
C THR A 151 1.52 -10.46 17.91
N ASP A 152 2.63 -9.71 17.92
CA ASP A 152 3.06 -8.84 19.02
C ASP A 152 3.39 -7.44 18.47
N LEU A 153 2.86 -6.38 19.11
CA LEU A 153 3.18 -4.99 18.74
C LEU A 153 4.68 -4.71 18.72
N ARG A 154 5.50 -5.40 19.52
CA ARG A 154 6.96 -5.24 19.51
C ARG A 154 7.59 -5.52 18.14
N GLN A 155 6.95 -6.34 17.31
CA GLN A 155 7.42 -6.66 15.95
C GLN A 155 7.30 -5.45 15.00
N ILE A 156 6.50 -4.42 15.34
CA ILE A 156 6.41 -3.18 14.55
C ILE A 156 7.78 -2.52 14.38
N GLU A 157 8.63 -2.56 15.41
CA GLU A 157 9.98 -1.99 15.29
C GLU A 157 10.83 -2.77 14.28
N THR A 158 10.75 -4.10 14.30
CA THR A 158 11.44 -4.95 13.33
C THR A 158 10.96 -4.66 11.91
N GLU A 159 9.65 -4.66 11.69
CA GLU A 159 9.06 -4.40 10.37
C GLU A 159 9.36 -2.98 9.89
N TYR A 160 9.36 -1.99 10.78
CA TYR A 160 9.76 -0.63 10.45
C TYR A 160 11.23 -0.55 10.02
N VAL A 161 12.14 -1.14 10.81
CA VAL A 161 13.58 -1.10 10.51
C VAL A 161 13.88 -1.82 9.19
N ASN A 162 13.23 -2.97 8.96
CA ASN A 162 13.31 -3.69 7.70
C ASN A 162 12.79 -2.84 6.54
N GLY A 163 11.59 -2.28 6.67
CA GLY A 163 10.98 -1.42 5.64
C GLY A 163 11.85 -0.20 5.28
N VAL A 164 12.50 0.42 6.26
CA VAL A 164 13.46 1.51 6.02
C VAL A 164 14.73 1.01 5.32
N LYS A 165 15.27 -0.14 5.75
CA LYS A 165 16.51 -0.72 5.20
C LYS A 165 16.35 -1.10 3.73
N GLU A 166 15.26 -1.78 3.39
CA GLU A 166 15.00 -2.23 2.02
C GLU A 166 14.94 -1.04 1.06
N ARG A 167 14.25 0.04 1.46
CA ARG A 167 14.09 1.28 0.67
C ARG A 167 15.35 2.13 0.54
N ARG A 168 16.37 1.89 1.35
CA ARG A 168 17.68 2.56 1.25
C ARG A 168 18.67 1.76 0.40
N ALA A 169 18.33 0.53 0.00
CA ALA A 169 19.22 -0.31 -0.76
C ALA A 169 19.39 0.21 -2.21
N PRO A 170 20.63 0.43 -2.69
CA PRO A 170 20.90 1.10 -3.98
C PRO A 170 20.39 0.36 -5.22
N ASN A 171 20.08 -0.94 -5.10
CA ASN A 171 19.71 -1.79 -6.24
C ASN A 171 18.20 -2.04 -6.38
N LYS A 172 17.35 -1.42 -5.55
CA LYS A 172 15.90 -1.64 -5.56
C LYS A 172 15.13 -0.41 -6.03
N VAL A 173 15.18 -0.13 -7.34
CA VAL A 173 14.41 0.95 -8.01
C VAL A 173 12.88 0.79 -7.85
N VAL A 174 12.46 -0.39 -7.42
CA VAL A 174 11.09 -0.88 -7.32
C VAL A 174 10.45 -0.53 -5.97
N GLU A 175 11.23 -0.30 -4.90
CA GLU A 175 10.69 0.01 -3.57
C GLU A 175 10.60 1.52 -3.35
N ARG A 176 9.47 1.99 -2.81
CA ARG A 176 9.20 3.42 -2.71
C ARG A 176 8.49 3.80 -1.41
N TYR A 177 8.50 5.11 -1.22
CA TYR A 177 7.64 5.80 -0.29
C TYR A 177 6.49 6.43 -1.07
N PHE A 178 5.28 6.34 -0.54
CA PHE A 178 4.09 6.95 -1.14
C PHE A 178 3.47 8.01 -0.23
N LYS A 179 2.96 9.07 -0.84
CA LYS A 179 2.18 10.08 -0.13
C LYS A 179 0.75 9.59 0.04
N ILE A 180 0.17 9.85 1.21
CA ILE A 180 -1.24 9.52 1.46
C ILE A 180 -2.19 10.28 0.51
N GLU A 181 -1.76 11.45 0.03
CA GLU A 181 -2.48 12.27 -0.96
C GLU A 181 -2.77 11.52 -2.26
N ASN A 182 -1.94 10.53 -2.61
CA ASN A 182 -2.12 9.73 -3.82
C ASN A 182 -3.41 8.89 -3.80
N ILE A 183 -3.94 8.62 -2.60
CA ILE A 183 -5.12 7.77 -2.40
C ILE A 183 -6.28 8.52 -1.74
N LEU A 184 -6.26 9.85 -1.66
CA LEU A 184 -7.40 10.58 -1.08
C LEU A 184 -8.56 10.67 -2.08
N LEU A 185 -9.79 10.69 -1.54
CA LEU A 185 -10.98 11.08 -2.30
C LEU A 185 -10.82 12.54 -2.74
N LYS A 186 -10.98 12.79 -4.03
CA LYS A 186 -11.00 14.15 -4.60
C LYS A 186 -12.34 14.83 -4.35
#